data_AF-A0A9E2A6C0-F1
#
_entry.id   AF-A0A9E2A6C0-F1
#
_cell.length_a   1.000
_cell.length_b   1.000
_cell.length_c   1.000
_cell.angle_alpha   90.00
_cell.angle_beta   90.00
_cell.angle_gamma   90.00
#
_symmetry.space_group_name_H-M   'P 1'
#
loop_
_entity.id
_entity.type
_entity.pdbx_description
1 polymer ?
#
loop_
_entity_poly.entity_id
_entity_poly.type
_entity_poly.pdbx_seq_one_letter_code
_entity_poly.pdbx_strand_id
1 'polypeptide(L)'
;MPIHEKSLIRPENLHVQEEKEVDGVDVSGHWSTFIETRVVNDYNEALEDEIGALPGGDYIHRCWQCGSCTNACTVNALNQDFNPRYWIYLIRMGMESELLRDKDI
;
A
#
# COMPACT_ATOMS: atom_id res chain seq x y z
N MET A 1 -12.53 1.45 9.04
CA MET A 1 -12.01 0.98 7.73
C MET A 1 -10.86 0.02 8.00
N PRO A 2 -10.98 -1.28 7.65
CA PRO A 2 -9.85 -2.21 7.72
C PRO A 2 -8.66 -1.66 6.94
N ILE A 3 -7.42 -1.89 7.41
CA ILE A 3 -6.20 -1.59 6.62
C ILE A 3 -6.19 -2.38 5.29
N HIS A 4 -6.98 -3.45 5.23
CA HIS A 4 -6.95 -4.46 4.18
C HIS A 4 -7.82 -4.15 2.95
N GLU A 5 -8.39 -2.96 2.83
CA GLU A 5 -9.25 -2.59 1.68
C GLU A 5 -8.52 -1.83 0.56
N LYS A 6 -7.18 -1.65 0.63
CA LYS A 6 -6.41 -1.43 -0.61
C LYS A 6 -6.62 -2.69 -1.45
N SER A 7 -7.18 -2.54 -2.67
CA SER A 7 -7.57 -3.65 -3.55
C SER A 7 -6.50 -4.74 -3.51
N LEU A 8 -6.90 -5.99 -3.17
CA LEU A 8 -5.93 -7.07 -2.97
C LEU A 8 -4.91 -7.09 -4.12
N ILE A 9 -5.37 -6.92 -5.37
CA ILE A 9 -4.53 -6.73 -6.55
C ILE A 9 -4.71 -5.30 -7.05
N ARG A 10 -3.61 -4.57 -7.26
CA ARG A 10 -3.64 -3.23 -7.83
C ARG A 10 -3.77 -3.27 -9.35
N PRO A 11 -4.45 -2.29 -9.98
CA PRO A 11 -4.63 -2.26 -11.43
C PRO A 11 -3.33 -2.32 -12.23
N GLU A 12 -2.27 -1.64 -11.77
CA GLU A 12 -0.97 -1.64 -12.45
C GLU A 12 -0.30 -3.03 -12.48
N ASN A 13 -0.68 -3.94 -11.58
CA ASN A 13 -0.13 -5.29 -11.52
C ASN A 13 -0.96 -6.31 -12.33
N LEU A 14 -1.99 -5.86 -13.06
CA LEU A 14 -2.81 -6.70 -13.91
C LEU A 14 -2.25 -6.70 -15.34
N HIS A 15 -1.92 -7.88 -15.87
CA HIS A 15 -1.62 -8.01 -17.29
C HIS A 15 -2.92 -7.97 -18.12
N VAL A 16 -3.06 -6.92 -18.91
CA VAL A 16 -4.17 -6.71 -19.84
C VAL A 16 -3.63 -6.67 -21.26
N GLN A 17 -4.30 -7.38 -22.17
CA GLN A 17 -3.98 -7.39 -23.59
C GLN A 17 -5.20 -6.85 -24.33
N GLU A 18 -5.14 -5.60 -24.79
CA GLU A 18 -6.27 -4.95 -25.48
C GLU A 18 -6.63 -5.64 -26.78
N GLU A 19 -5.64 -6.18 -27.50
CA GLU A 19 -5.84 -6.90 -28.74
C GLU A 19 -4.89 -8.10 -28.77
N LYS A 20 -5.44 -9.31 -28.85
CA LYS A 20 -4.64 -10.53 -28.92
C LYS A 20 -5.43 -11.65 -29.58
N GLU A 21 -4.87 -12.24 -30.61
CA GLU A 21 -5.46 -13.39 -31.31
C GLU A 21 -4.49 -14.58 -31.25
N VAL A 22 -5.03 -15.77 -30.98
CA VAL A 22 -4.30 -17.04 -31.02
C VAL A 22 -5.08 -18.02 -31.87
N ASP A 23 -4.48 -18.49 -32.97
CA ASP A 23 -5.07 -19.46 -33.89
C ASP A 23 -6.48 -19.10 -34.41
N GLY A 24 -6.74 -17.81 -34.71
CA GLY A 24 -8.05 -17.37 -35.18
C GLY A 24 -9.04 -17.00 -34.07
N VAL A 25 -8.64 -17.12 -32.80
CA VAL A 25 -9.49 -16.85 -31.64
C VAL A 25 -9.02 -15.59 -30.92
N ASP A 26 -9.91 -14.63 -30.78
CA ASP A 26 -9.69 -13.44 -29.95
C ASP A 26 -9.59 -13.85 -28.47
N VAL A 27 -8.45 -13.54 -27.88
CA VAL A 27 -8.09 -13.79 -26.48
C VAL A 27 -7.63 -12.48 -25.80
N SER A 28 -8.11 -11.34 -26.29
CA SER A 28 -7.98 -10.05 -25.61
C SER A 28 -8.65 -10.06 -24.22
N GLY A 29 -8.19 -9.17 -23.34
CA GLY A 29 -8.76 -8.95 -22.01
C GLY A 29 -7.75 -9.11 -20.87
N HIS A 30 -8.29 -9.35 -19.67
CA HIS A 30 -7.52 -9.51 -18.44
C HIS A 30 -7.00 -10.95 -18.29
N TRP A 31 -5.69 -11.08 -18.26
CA TRP A 31 -5.03 -12.34 -18.02
C TRP A 31 -4.76 -12.49 -16.52
N SER A 32 -5.81 -12.78 -15.75
CA SER A 32 -5.82 -12.76 -14.27
C SER A 32 -4.96 -13.83 -13.58
N THR A 33 -4.53 -14.87 -14.30
CA THR A 33 -3.47 -15.80 -13.84
C THR A 33 -2.06 -15.22 -13.97
N PHE A 34 -1.91 -14.11 -14.68
CA PHE A 34 -0.68 -13.36 -14.85
C PHE A 34 -0.82 -12.06 -14.05
N ILE A 35 -0.83 -12.18 -12.73
CA ILE A 35 -0.62 -11.02 -11.85
C ILE A 35 0.88 -10.92 -11.63
N GLU A 36 1.43 -9.71 -11.66
CA GLU A 36 2.83 -9.50 -11.31
C GLU A 36 3.15 -10.02 -9.90
N THR A 37 4.42 -10.32 -9.64
CA THR A 37 4.84 -10.85 -8.34
C THR A 37 4.45 -9.90 -7.21
N ARG A 38 3.94 -10.48 -6.12
CA ARG A 38 3.57 -9.76 -4.89
C ARG A 38 4.60 -9.91 -3.78
N VAL A 39 5.73 -10.53 -4.10
CA VAL A 39 6.82 -10.67 -3.14
C VAL A 39 7.36 -9.27 -2.84
N VAL A 40 7.31 -8.89 -1.58
CA VAL A 40 7.94 -7.69 -1.06
C VAL A 40 9.43 -7.99 -0.96
N ASN A 41 10.24 -7.33 -1.78
CA ASN A 41 11.70 -7.58 -1.85
C ASN A 41 12.51 -6.48 -1.15
N ASP A 42 11.85 -5.43 -0.67
CA ASP A 42 12.43 -4.19 -0.18
C ASP A 42 12.17 -3.97 1.32
N TYR A 43 12.11 -5.06 2.09
CA TYR A 43 11.93 -4.99 3.54
C TYR A 43 13.09 -4.22 4.19
N ASN A 44 12.78 -3.10 4.83
CA ASN A 44 13.69 -2.36 5.68
C ASN A 44 13.36 -2.66 7.16
N GLU A 45 14.11 -3.59 7.75
CA GLU A 45 13.91 -4.01 9.14
C GLU A 45 14.22 -2.90 10.16
N ALA A 46 15.01 -1.89 9.77
CA ALA A 46 15.38 -0.76 10.63
C ALA A 46 14.39 0.40 10.56
N LEU A 47 13.39 0.35 9.66
CA LEU A 47 12.52 1.50 9.37
C LEU A 47 11.76 2.02 10.61
N GLU A 48 11.30 1.14 11.51
CA GLU A 48 10.66 1.56 12.77
C GLU A 48 11.62 2.36 13.65
N ASP A 49 12.87 1.91 13.77
CA ASP A 49 13.91 2.55 14.58
C ASP A 49 14.37 3.88 13.97
N GLU A 50 14.53 3.92 12.65
CA GLU A 50 14.89 5.14 11.90
C GLU A 50 13.84 6.24 12.10
N ILE A 51 12.55 5.90 11.94
CA ILE A 51 11.46 6.86 12.18
C ILE A 51 11.36 7.19 13.68
N GLY A 52 11.58 6.23 14.57
CA GLY A 52 11.62 6.43 16.01
C GLY A 52 12.69 7.43 16.46
N ALA A 53 13.78 7.59 15.70
CA ALA A 53 14.85 8.55 15.96
C ALA A 53 14.54 9.97 15.44
N LEU A 54 13.49 10.15 14.62
CA LEU A 54 13.08 11.45 14.12
C LEU A 54 12.20 12.20 15.14
N PRO A 55 12.29 13.54 15.23
CA PRO A 55 11.43 14.33 16.11
C PRO A 55 9.93 14.05 15.85
N GLY A 56 9.22 13.60 16.89
CA GLY A 56 7.80 13.27 16.81
C GLY A 56 7.51 11.81 16.41
N GLY A 57 8.53 11.03 16.04
CA GLY A 57 8.44 9.59 15.76
C GLY A 57 8.65 8.70 16.99
N ASP A 58 9.05 9.26 18.12
CA ASP A 58 9.51 8.56 19.33
C ASP A 58 8.54 7.46 19.84
N TYR A 59 7.26 7.60 19.55
CA TYR A 59 6.18 6.72 20.03
C TYR A 59 5.55 5.85 18.96
N ILE A 60 6.16 5.72 17.78
CA ILE A 60 5.60 4.92 16.68
C ILE A 60 5.39 3.45 17.06
N HIS A 61 6.31 2.89 17.84
CA HIS A 61 6.23 1.53 18.42
C HIS A 61 5.00 1.31 19.31
N ARG A 62 4.37 2.38 19.82
CA ARG A 62 3.19 2.33 20.69
C ARG A 62 1.86 2.28 19.93
N CYS A 63 1.86 2.33 18.61
CA CYS A 63 0.61 2.32 17.84
C CYS A 63 -0.09 0.96 17.93
N TRP A 64 -1.32 0.94 18.45
CA TRP A 64 -2.18 -0.25 18.58
C TRP A 64 -3.08 -0.50 17.35
N GLN A 65 -2.90 0.28 16.29
CA GLN A 65 -3.69 0.15 15.05
C GLN A 65 -5.20 0.34 15.25
N CYS A 66 -5.62 1.08 16.28
CA CYS A 66 -7.04 1.28 16.64
C CYS A 66 -7.85 2.15 15.66
N GLY A 67 -7.20 3.03 14.88
CA GLY A 67 -7.86 3.87 13.87
C GLY A 67 -8.35 5.24 14.36
N SER A 68 -8.17 5.57 15.64
CA SER A 68 -8.60 6.87 16.18
C SER A 68 -7.95 8.06 15.48
N CYS A 69 -6.66 7.95 15.10
CA CYS A 69 -5.97 9.00 14.35
C CYS A 69 -6.56 9.21 12.95
N THR A 70 -6.85 8.14 12.21
CA THR A 70 -7.49 8.23 10.89
C THR A 70 -8.87 8.89 11.00
N ASN A 71 -9.67 8.52 12.01
CA ASN A 71 -11.01 9.09 12.20
C ASN A 71 -11.00 10.57 12.64
N ALA A 72 -9.96 11.00 13.35
CA ALA A 72 -9.80 12.39 13.78
C ALA A 72 -9.15 13.29 12.71
N CYS A 73 -8.58 12.70 11.64
CA CYS A 73 -7.84 13.45 10.64
C CYS A 73 -8.79 14.18 9.68
N THR A 74 -8.66 15.51 9.61
CA THR A 74 -9.44 16.35 8.67
C THR A 74 -9.04 16.12 7.21
N VAL A 75 -7.78 15.76 6.95
CA VAL A 75 -7.32 15.43 5.60
C VAL A 75 -7.95 14.12 5.12
N ASN A 76 -8.00 13.08 5.98
CA ASN A 76 -8.68 11.83 5.68
C ASN A 76 -10.17 12.03 5.31
N ALA A 77 -10.81 13.04 5.89
CA ALA A 77 -12.21 13.37 5.58
C ALA A 77 -12.38 13.94 4.16
N LEU A 78 -11.35 14.57 3.60
CA LEU A 78 -11.33 15.12 2.24
C LEU A 78 -10.74 14.13 1.22
N ASN A 79 -9.72 13.37 1.63
CA ASN A 79 -9.00 12.39 0.85
C ASN A 79 -8.80 11.12 1.68
N GLN A 80 -9.54 10.06 1.37
CA GLN A 80 -9.49 8.79 2.12
C GLN A 80 -8.17 8.03 1.95
N ASP A 81 -7.36 8.39 0.95
CA ASP A 81 -6.03 7.83 0.77
C ASP A 81 -5.04 8.35 1.83
N PHE A 82 -5.32 9.53 2.42
CA PHE A 82 -4.55 10.08 3.53
C PHE A 82 -4.90 9.34 4.84
N ASN A 83 -4.24 8.21 5.07
CA ASN A 83 -4.54 7.33 6.20
C ASN A 83 -3.31 7.19 7.12
N PRO A 84 -3.16 8.05 8.15
CA PRO A 84 -1.97 8.07 8.99
C PRO A 84 -1.74 6.76 9.75
N ARG A 85 -2.81 6.03 10.08
CA ARG A 85 -2.67 4.70 10.69
C ARG A 85 -2.01 3.70 9.73
N TYR A 86 -2.39 3.74 8.46
CA TYR A 86 -1.85 2.83 7.45
C TYR A 86 -0.34 3.05 7.27
N TRP A 87 0.10 4.31 7.25
CA TRP A 87 1.52 4.62 7.15
C TRP A 87 2.31 4.14 8.37
N ILE A 88 1.77 4.32 9.57
CA ILE A 88 2.38 3.74 10.78
C ILE A 88 2.46 2.21 10.67
N TYR A 89 1.44 1.54 10.15
CA TYR A 89 1.51 0.10 9.88
C TYR A 89 2.65 -0.25 8.92
N LEU A 90 2.78 0.45 7.79
CA LEU A 90 3.85 0.20 6.82
C LEU A 90 5.24 0.40 7.41
N ILE A 91 5.43 1.48 8.18
CA ILE A 91 6.69 1.77 8.86
C ILE A 91 7.08 0.63 9.81
N ARG A 92 6.15 0.20 10.66
CA ARG A 92 6.37 -0.90 11.62
C ARG A 92 6.61 -2.25 10.96
N MET A 93 6.12 -2.42 9.74
CA MET A 93 6.34 -3.62 8.93
C MET A 93 7.60 -3.51 8.06
N GLY A 94 8.29 -2.37 8.01
CA GLY A 94 9.45 -2.19 7.13
C GLY A 94 9.10 -2.11 5.63
N MET A 95 7.86 -1.75 5.28
CA MET A 95 7.37 -1.74 3.89
C MET A 95 7.62 -0.37 3.23
N GLU A 96 8.87 -0.08 2.92
CA GLU A 96 9.31 1.25 2.49
C GLU A 96 8.77 1.68 1.11
N SER A 97 8.85 0.83 0.07
CA SER A 97 8.33 1.21 -1.25
C SER A 97 6.83 1.48 -1.22
N GLU A 98 6.10 0.76 -0.37
CA GLU A 98 4.67 0.97 -0.20
C GLU A 98 4.34 2.27 0.52
N LEU A 99 5.20 2.70 1.45
CA LEU A 99 5.07 4.00 2.10
C LEU A 99 5.34 5.13 1.10
N LEU A 100 6.38 4.98 0.27
CA LEU A 100 6.80 5.99 -0.69
C LEU A 100 5.82 6.19 -1.85
N ARG A 101 4.95 5.22 -2.15
CA ARG A 101 3.87 5.40 -3.13
C ARG A 101 2.88 6.50 -2.73
N ASP A 102 2.69 6.67 -1.42
CA ASP A 102 1.73 7.62 -0.86
C ASP A 102 2.36 9.02 -0.66
N LYS A 103 3.60 9.27 -1.12
CA LYS A 103 4.36 10.52 -0.87
C LYS A 103 3.74 11.79 -1.48
N ASP A 104 2.95 11.63 -2.54
CA ASP A 104 2.38 12.72 -3.34
C ASP A 104 0.87 12.93 -3.05
N ILE A 105 0.34 12.25 -2.02
CA ILE A 105 -1.05 12.38 -1.52
C ILE A 105 -1.22 13.70 -0.76
#